data_AF-A0A8S3VSU7-F1
#
_entry.id   AF-A0A8S3VSU7-F1
#
_cell.length_a   1.000
_cell.length_b   1.000
_cell.length_c   1.000
_cell.angle_alpha   90.00
_cell.angle_beta   90.00
_cell.angle_gamma   90.00
#
_symmetry.space_group_name_H-M   'P 1'
#
loop_
_entity.id
_entity.type
_entity.pdbx_description
1 polymer ?
#
loop_
_entity_poly.entity_id
_entity_poly.type
_entity_poly.pdbx_seq_one_letter_code
_entity_poly.pdbx_strand_id
1 'polypeptide(L)'
;MISIEDYRRIENISINLNCEIHGKKLDLYCKKHDTAVCVVCIPLDHKSCSASDVISIDDASKNAKQSSALLDLEGTISATIDNVKHCIKDQEIALTNVDQDEKTIRKTITDTRKNLNEYLDKIERKLLLDLKSKHGNCKSEILKILNKLRQIERGRKTERRDTSNETFCI
;
A
#
# COMPACT_ATOMS: atom_id res chain seq x y z
N MET A 1 17.89 5.16 -22.36
CA MET A 1 16.63 4.41 -22.65
C MET A 1 16.13 4.88 -24.00
N ILE A 2 15.92 3.96 -24.92
CA ILE A 2 15.26 4.23 -26.21
C ILE A 2 13.78 4.48 -25.91
N SER A 3 13.16 5.53 -26.46
CA SER A 3 11.76 5.85 -26.18
C SER A 3 10.80 4.90 -26.91
N ILE A 4 9.56 4.78 -26.43
CA ILE A 4 8.52 3.98 -27.11
C ILE A 4 8.24 4.53 -28.53
N GLU A 5 8.33 5.85 -28.71
CA GLU A 5 8.31 6.51 -30.01
C GLU A 5 9.44 6.07 -30.94
N ASP A 6 10.66 5.84 -30.43
CA ASP A 6 11.79 5.36 -31.23
C ASP A 6 11.59 3.91 -31.68
N TYR A 7 10.91 3.08 -30.88
CA TYR A 7 10.59 1.69 -31.23
C TYR A 7 9.55 1.62 -32.36
N ARG A 8 8.54 2.51 -32.35
CA ARG A 8 7.51 2.59 -33.40
C ARG A 8 8.04 3.05 -34.76
N ARG A 9 9.20 3.73 -34.82
CA ARG A 9 9.83 4.12 -36.09
C ARG A 9 10.40 2.93 -36.87
N ILE A 10 10.62 1.78 -36.22
CA ILE A 10 11.17 0.57 -36.86
C ILE A 10 10.15 -0.03 -37.85
N GLU A 11 8.84 0.10 -37.59
CA GLU A 11 7.79 -0.48 -38.44
C GLU A 11 7.57 0.26 -39.78
N ASN A 12 8.16 1.44 -39.99
CA ASN A 12 7.95 2.28 -41.17
C ASN A 12 9.24 2.66 -41.93
N ILE A 13 10.30 1.87 -41.81
CA ILE A 13 11.56 2.14 -42.53
C ILE A 13 11.38 1.76 -44.01
N SER A 14 11.24 2.76 -44.89
CA SER A 14 11.53 2.57 -46.32
C SER A 14 13.04 2.39 -46.49
N ILE A 15 13.49 1.13 -46.50
CA ILE A 15 14.90 0.80 -46.71
C ILE A 15 15.20 1.00 -48.20
N ASN A 16 16.00 2.03 -48.53
CA ASN A 16 16.56 2.15 -49.87
C ASN A 16 17.61 1.04 -50.05
N LEU A 17 17.29 0.05 -50.88
CA LEU A 17 18.17 -1.09 -51.14
C LEU A 17 19.23 -0.81 -52.22
N ASN A 18 19.37 0.44 -52.67
CA ASN A 18 20.36 0.83 -53.66
C ASN A 18 21.48 1.64 -53.01
N CYS A 19 22.70 1.37 -53.45
CA CYS A 19 23.90 2.14 -53.13
C CYS A 19 23.70 3.59 -53.57
N GLU A 20 23.89 4.52 -52.66
CA GLU A 20 23.71 5.96 -52.90
C GLU A 20 24.71 6.51 -53.93
N ILE A 21 25.90 5.90 -54.02
CA ILE A 21 26.98 6.34 -54.92
C ILE A 21 26.77 5.81 -56.35
N HIS A 22 26.37 4.54 -56.47
CA HIS A 22 26.37 3.83 -57.76
C HIS A 22 24.96 3.52 -58.29
N GLY A 23 23.91 3.74 -57.50
CA GLY A 23 22.52 3.42 -57.84
C GLY A 23 22.26 1.92 -58.03
N LYS A 24 23.19 1.04 -57.63
CA LYS A 24 23.08 -0.41 -57.77
C LYS A 24 22.63 -1.05 -56.46
N LYS A 25 21.94 -2.19 -56.56
CA LYS A 25 21.43 -2.92 -55.40
C LYS A 25 22.56 -3.27 -54.42
N LEU A 26 22.31 -3.04 -53.14
CA LEU A 26 23.11 -3.52 -52.02
C LEU A 26 22.76 -4.99 -51.83
N ASP A 27 23.60 -5.89 -52.36
CA ASP A 27 23.40 -7.35 -52.27
C ASP A 27 24.54 -8.04 -51.51
N LEU A 28 25.58 -7.29 -51.14
CA LEU A 28 26.79 -7.79 -50.51
C LEU A 28 27.03 -7.06 -49.19
N TYR A 29 27.71 -7.71 -48.27
CA TYR A 29 28.07 -7.16 -46.95
C TYR A 29 29.57 -7.35 -46.72
N CYS A 30 30.24 -6.26 -46.39
CA CYS A 30 31.65 -6.27 -46.06
C CYS A 30 31.85 -6.33 -44.54
N LYS A 31 32.32 -7.48 -44.03
CA LYS A 31 32.58 -7.74 -42.60
C LYS A 31 33.62 -6.78 -42.01
N LYS A 32 34.67 -6.49 -42.76
CA LYS A 32 35.78 -5.62 -42.30
C LYS A 32 35.33 -4.18 -42.01
N HIS A 33 34.33 -3.71 -42.75
CA HIS A 33 33.82 -2.34 -42.64
C HIS A 33 32.41 -2.27 -42.04
N ASP A 34 31.84 -3.42 -41.67
CA ASP A 34 30.49 -3.56 -41.11
C ASP A 34 29.41 -2.80 -41.91
N THR A 35 29.39 -2.99 -43.24
CA THR A 35 28.50 -2.23 -44.11
C THR A 35 28.01 -3.02 -45.33
N ALA A 36 26.79 -2.72 -45.77
CA ALA A 36 26.22 -3.25 -47.01
C ALA A 36 26.78 -2.49 -48.22
N VAL A 37 27.19 -3.22 -49.24
CA VAL A 37 27.86 -2.69 -50.44
C VAL A 37 27.25 -3.25 -51.71
N CYS A 38 27.32 -2.50 -52.80
CA CYS A 38 26.98 -3.01 -54.13
C CYS A 38 28.20 -3.62 -54.81
N VAL A 39 27.98 -4.35 -55.91
CA VAL A 39 29.06 -5.00 -56.69
C VAL A 39 30.13 -4.01 -57.20
N VAL A 40 29.77 -2.74 -57.40
CA VAL A 40 30.69 -1.70 -57.90
C VAL A 40 31.60 -1.15 -56.80
N CYS A 41 31.14 -1.11 -55.55
CA CYS A 41 31.93 -0.66 -54.40
C CYS A 41 33.16 -1.56 -54.14
N ILE A 42 33.09 -2.84 -54.52
CA ILE A 42 34.14 -3.82 -54.24
C ILE A 42 35.48 -3.45 -54.87
N PRO A 43 35.58 -3.29 -56.21
CA PRO A 43 36.84 -2.94 -56.84
C PRO A 43 37.31 -1.50 -56.57
N LEU A 44 36.41 -0.59 -56.19
CA LEU A 44 36.75 0.84 -56.00
C LEU A 44 37.21 1.14 -54.57
N ASP A 45 36.35 0.86 -53.59
CA ASP A 45 36.51 1.31 -52.21
C ASP A 45 36.90 0.17 -51.27
N HIS A 46 36.54 -1.07 -51.62
CA HIS A 46 36.84 -2.27 -50.82
C HIS A 46 37.95 -3.13 -51.44
N LYS A 47 38.82 -2.55 -52.30
CA LYS A 47 39.92 -3.26 -52.98
C LYS A 47 40.93 -3.93 -52.04
N SER A 48 41.03 -3.45 -50.79
CA SER A 48 41.91 -3.99 -49.75
C SER A 48 41.21 -5.01 -48.85
N CYS A 49 39.92 -5.30 -49.09
CA CYS A 49 39.19 -6.38 -48.45
C CYS A 49 39.49 -7.69 -49.18
N SER A 50 39.69 -8.75 -48.42
CA SER A 50 39.79 -10.09 -49.00
C SER A 50 38.42 -10.56 -49.50
N ALA A 51 38.41 -11.54 -50.41
CA ALA A 51 37.16 -12.17 -50.85
C ALA A 51 36.38 -12.80 -49.68
N SER A 52 37.07 -13.23 -48.61
CA SER A 52 36.44 -13.73 -47.37
C SER A 52 35.79 -12.66 -46.50
N ASP A 53 36.18 -11.39 -46.68
CA ASP A 53 35.59 -10.25 -45.97
C ASP A 53 34.27 -9.78 -46.60
N VAL A 54 33.94 -10.23 -47.82
CA VAL A 54 32.74 -9.83 -48.53
C VAL A 54 31.85 -11.05 -48.78
N ILE A 55 30.65 -11.04 -48.20
CA ILE A 55 29.67 -12.12 -48.32
C ILE A 55 28.35 -11.57 -48.86
N SER A 56 27.44 -12.45 -49.25
CA SER A 56 26.08 -12.01 -49.59
C SER A 56 25.35 -11.44 -48.37
N ILE A 57 24.41 -10.53 -48.58
CA ILE A 57 23.56 -10.02 -47.49
C ILE A 57 22.73 -11.15 -46.86
N ASP A 58 22.29 -12.14 -47.65
CA ASP A 58 21.56 -13.29 -47.13
C ASP A 58 22.42 -14.11 -46.16
N ASP A 59 23.69 -14.35 -46.50
CA ASP A 59 24.61 -15.06 -45.61
C ASP A 59 24.97 -14.21 -44.38
N ALA A 60 25.12 -12.90 -44.54
CA ALA A 60 25.34 -11.99 -43.42
C ALA A 60 24.15 -12.00 -42.45
N SER A 61 22.93 -11.98 -42.98
CA SER A 61 21.69 -12.06 -42.19
C SER A 61 21.57 -13.40 -41.46
N LYS A 62 21.85 -14.53 -42.13
CA LYS A 62 21.86 -15.85 -41.49
C LYS A 62 22.89 -15.92 -40.37
N ASN A 63 24.12 -15.48 -40.64
CA ASN A 63 25.19 -15.47 -39.64
C ASN A 63 24.88 -14.57 -38.44
N ALA A 64 24.28 -13.40 -38.67
CA ALA A 64 23.85 -12.50 -37.60
C ALA A 64 22.76 -13.17 -36.74
N LYS A 65 21.71 -13.72 -37.37
CA LYS A 65 20.61 -14.42 -36.68
C LYS A 65 21.07 -15.65 -35.90
N GLN A 66 22.12 -16.31 -36.38
CA GLN A 66 22.72 -17.49 -35.72
C GLN A 66 23.88 -17.12 -34.79
N SER A 67 24.20 -15.82 -34.67
CA SER A 67 25.26 -15.40 -33.76
C SER A 67 24.84 -15.70 -32.32
N SER A 68 25.73 -16.38 -31.58
CA SER A 68 25.47 -16.70 -30.18
C SER A 68 25.15 -15.45 -29.37
N ALA A 69 25.79 -14.32 -29.67
CA ALA A 69 25.55 -13.05 -29.00
C ALA A 69 24.09 -12.56 -29.14
N LEU A 70 23.49 -12.67 -30.33
CA LEU A 70 22.08 -12.28 -30.51
C LEU A 70 21.13 -13.26 -29.84
N LEU A 71 21.40 -14.56 -29.91
CA LEU A 71 20.59 -15.59 -29.23
C LEU A 71 20.68 -15.45 -27.70
N ASP A 72 21.86 -15.17 -27.15
CA ASP A 72 22.09 -14.93 -25.73
C ASP A 72 21.36 -13.66 -25.27
N LEU A 73 21.38 -12.61 -26.09
CA LEU A 73 20.65 -11.37 -25.82
C LEU A 73 19.14 -11.60 -25.84
N GLU A 74 18.62 -12.32 -26.83
CA GLU A 74 17.21 -12.69 -26.91
C GLU A 74 16.78 -13.50 -25.69
N GLY A 75 17.58 -14.50 -25.29
CA GLY A 75 17.35 -15.28 -24.08
C GLY A 75 17.35 -14.43 -22.81
N THR A 76 18.30 -13.49 -22.70
CA THR A 76 18.38 -12.55 -21.56
C THR A 76 17.16 -11.64 -21.50
N ILE A 77 16.71 -11.12 -22.64
CA ILE A 77 15.50 -10.29 -22.73
C ILE A 77 14.27 -11.10 -22.31
N SER A 78 14.12 -12.32 -22.82
CA SER A 78 13.01 -13.21 -22.45
C SER A 78 12.99 -13.50 -20.95
N ALA A 79 14.14 -13.86 -20.36
CA ALA A 79 14.25 -14.10 -18.93
C ALA A 79 13.92 -12.85 -18.10
N THR A 80 14.36 -11.68 -18.57
CA THR A 80 14.05 -10.39 -17.93
C THR A 80 12.55 -10.11 -17.97
N ILE A 81 11.89 -10.34 -19.11
CA ILE A 81 10.43 -10.19 -19.24
C ILE A 81 9.70 -11.10 -18.25
N ASP A 82 10.11 -12.35 -18.11
CA ASP A 82 9.47 -13.29 -17.20
C ASP A 82 9.70 -12.92 -15.73
N ASN A 83 10.89 -12.43 -15.38
CA ASN A 83 11.17 -11.89 -14.05
C ASN A 83 10.27 -10.67 -13.75
N VAL A 84 10.10 -9.76 -14.71
CA VAL A 84 9.22 -8.60 -14.55
C VAL A 84 7.76 -9.03 -14.35
N LYS A 85 7.28 -10.03 -15.12
CA LYS A 85 5.93 -10.60 -14.91
C LYS A 85 5.77 -11.18 -13.49
N HIS A 86 6.79 -11.87 -12.98
CA HIS A 86 6.77 -12.39 -11.62
C HIS A 86 6.69 -11.26 -10.59
N CYS A 87 7.52 -10.23 -10.74
CA CYS A 87 7.48 -9.06 -9.86
C CYS A 87 6.10 -8.37 -9.88
N ILE A 88 5.48 -8.22 -11.05
CA ILE A 88 4.13 -7.64 -11.16
C ILE A 88 3.13 -8.48 -10.35
N LYS A 89 3.15 -9.80 -10.52
CA LYS A 89 2.26 -10.70 -9.79
C LYS A 89 2.48 -10.65 -8.28
N ASP A 90 3.73 -10.60 -7.82
CA ASP A 90 4.06 -10.46 -6.40
C ASP A 90 3.50 -9.17 -5.81
N GLN A 91 3.59 -8.06 -6.57
CA GLN A 91 3.05 -6.77 -6.15
C GLN A 91 1.52 -6.76 -6.11
N GLU A 92 0.84 -7.43 -7.05
CA GLU A 92 -0.63 -7.59 -7.03
C GLU A 92 -1.09 -8.36 -5.78
N ILE A 93 -0.36 -9.42 -5.41
CA ILE A 93 -0.62 -10.19 -4.17
C ILE A 93 -0.37 -9.31 -2.95
N ALA A 94 0.75 -8.57 -2.92
CA ALA A 94 1.09 -7.68 -1.81
C ALA A 94 0.03 -6.60 -1.59
N LEU A 95 -0.48 -5.98 -2.67
CA LEU A 95 -1.58 -5.01 -2.60
C LEU A 95 -2.84 -5.61 -1.97
N THR A 96 -3.22 -6.82 -2.41
CA THR A 96 -4.38 -7.52 -1.86
C THR A 96 -4.22 -7.82 -0.36
N ASN A 97 -3.01 -8.19 0.06
CA ASN A 97 -2.71 -8.44 1.47
C ASN A 97 -2.79 -7.16 2.31
N VAL A 98 -2.26 -6.03 1.81
CA VAL A 98 -2.35 -4.74 2.50
C VAL A 98 -3.81 -4.33 2.72
N ASP A 99 -4.67 -4.48 1.72
CA ASP A 99 -6.11 -4.19 1.85
C ASP A 99 -6.79 -5.09 2.89
N GLN A 100 -6.40 -6.37 2.95
CA GLN A 100 -6.93 -7.34 3.90
C GLN A 100 -6.46 -7.04 5.33
N ASP A 101 -5.20 -6.65 5.49
CA ASP A 101 -4.61 -6.24 6.76
C ASP A 101 -5.27 -4.97 7.28
N GLU A 102 -5.49 -3.96 6.43
CA GLU A 102 -6.20 -2.73 6.81
C GLU A 102 -7.60 -3.05 7.37
N LYS A 103 -8.37 -3.89 6.66
CA LYS A 103 -9.71 -4.33 7.11
C LYS A 103 -9.65 -5.05 8.45
N THR A 104 -8.67 -5.94 8.62
CA THR A 104 -8.48 -6.70 9.85
C THR A 104 -8.15 -5.78 11.01
N ILE A 105 -7.18 -4.89 10.85
CA ILE A 105 -6.77 -3.90 11.86
C ILE A 105 -7.94 -3.00 12.23
N ARG A 106 -8.69 -2.49 11.24
CA ARG A 106 -9.86 -1.64 11.46
C ARG A 106 -10.93 -2.35 12.29
N LYS A 107 -11.18 -3.63 12.00
CA LYS A 107 -12.11 -4.45 12.78
C LYS A 107 -11.61 -4.63 14.21
N THR A 108 -10.34 -5.00 14.39
CA THR A 108 -9.74 -5.15 15.72
C THR A 108 -9.87 -3.88 16.55
N ILE A 109 -9.55 -2.70 15.99
CA ILE A 109 -9.71 -1.42 16.68
C ILE A 109 -11.16 -1.20 17.13
N THR A 110 -12.12 -1.48 16.24
CA THR A 110 -13.55 -1.31 16.51
C THR A 110 -14.02 -2.24 17.63
N ASP A 111 -13.65 -3.52 17.56
CA ASP A 111 -14.02 -4.54 18.53
C ASP A 111 -13.38 -4.26 19.90
N THR A 112 -12.09 -3.89 19.93
CA THR A 112 -11.41 -3.49 21.17
C THR A 112 -12.08 -2.28 21.82
N ARG A 113 -12.43 -1.25 21.04
CA ARG A 113 -13.13 -0.06 21.56
C ARG A 113 -14.48 -0.41 22.15
N LYS A 114 -15.25 -1.28 21.47
CA LYS A 114 -16.54 -1.75 21.96
C LYS A 114 -16.39 -2.48 23.30
N ASN A 115 -15.45 -3.41 23.39
CA ASN A 115 -15.19 -4.17 24.61
C ASN A 115 -14.78 -3.27 25.79
N LEU A 116 -13.93 -2.26 25.53
CA LEU A 116 -13.54 -1.29 26.55
C LEU A 116 -14.73 -0.48 27.05
N ASN A 117 -15.57 0.02 26.14
CA ASN A 117 -16.76 0.77 26.52
C ASN A 117 -17.73 -0.08 27.36
N GLU A 118 -17.99 -1.33 26.96
CA GLU A 118 -18.85 -2.24 27.72
C GLU A 118 -18.31 -2.51 29.14
N TYR A 119 -16.98 -2.61 29.27
CA TYR A 119 -16.32 -2.77 30.56
C TYR A 119 -16.46 -1.52 31.43
N LEU A 120 -16.23 -0.33 30.85
CA LEU A 120 -16.39 0.94 31.54
C LEU A 120 -17.85 1.15 32.00
N ASP A 121 -18.83 0.87 31.14
CA ASP A 121 -20.27 0.93 31.47
C ASP A 121 -20.63 0.00 32.64
N LYS A 122 -19.97 -1.16 32.73
CA LYS A 122 -20.18 -2.10 33.85
C LYS A 122 -19.63 -1.54 35.15
N ILE A 123 -18.43 -0.94 35.13
CA ILE A 123 -17.83 -0.30 36.31
C ILE A 123 -18.68 0.88 36.74
N GLU A 124 -19.06 1.76 35.82
CA GLU A 124 -19.86 2.95 36.11
C GLU A 124 -21.18 2.58 36.78
N ARG A 125 -21.91 1.61 36.21
CA ARG A 125 -23.17 1.12 36.81
C ARG A 125 -22.98 0.62 38.24
N LYS A 126 -21.89 -0.13 38.50
CA LYS A 126 -21.60 -0.62 39.85
C LYS A 126 -21.35 0.54 40.82
N LEU A 127 -20.51 1.50 40.43
CA LEU A 127 -20.19 2.67 41.26
C LEU A 127 -21.42 3.52 41.54
N LEU A 128 -22.29 3.73 40.54
CA LEU A 128 -23.53 4.49 40.72
C LEU A 128 -24.53 3.78 41.66
N LEU A 129 -24.62 2.45 41.59
CA LEU A 129 -25.45 1.66 42.51
C LEU A 129 -24.92 1.75 43.95
N ASP A 130 -23.61 1.62 44.13
CA ASP A 130 -22.96 1.73 45.44
C ASP A 130 -23.16 3.14 46.04
N LEU A 131 -22.97 4.19 45.22
CA LEU A 131 -23.22 5.57 45.61
C LEU A 131 -24.68 5.78 46.04
N LYS A 132 -25.63 5.30 45.26
CA LYS A 132 -27.07 5.41 45.56
C LYS A 132 -27.42 4.73 46.88
N SER A 133 -26.88 3.53 47.12
CA SER A 133 -27.06 2.78 48.37
C SER A 133 -26.49 3.53 49.57
N LYS A 134 -25.22 3.97 49.48
CA LYS A 134 -24.56 4.72 50.56
C LYS A 134 -25.25 6.06 50.85
N HIS A 135 -25.65 6.79 49.82
CA HIS A 135 -26.41 8.03 49.95
C HIS A 135 -27.77 7.78 50.63
N GLY A 136 -28.51 6.76 50.21
CA GLY A 136 -29.79 6.38 50.81
C GLY A 136 -29.67 6.02 52.29
N ASN A 137 -28.65 5.24 52.65
CA ASN A 137 -28.37 4.88 54.04
C ASN A 137 -28.03 6.12 54.88
N CYS A 138 -27.12 6.98 54.39
CA CYS A 138 -26.76 8.22 55.08
C CYS A 138 -27.97 9.14 55.28
N LYS A 139 -28.79 9.32 54.25
CA LYS A 139 -30.03 10.11 54.32
C LYS A 139 -31.00 9.55 55.35
N SER A 140 -31.18 8.23 55.40
CA SER A 140 -32.05 7.56 56.38
C SER A 140 -31.56 7.78 57.82
N GLU A 141 -30.26 7.63 58.07
CA GLU A 141 -29.68 7.87 59.40
C GLU A 141 -29.84 9.34 59.83
N ILE A 142 -29.59 10.29 58.94
CA ILE A 142 -29.81 11.71 59.21
C ILE A 142 -31.29 11.98 59.55
N LEU A 143 -32.24 11.40 58.80
CA LEU A 143 -33.66 11.55 59.07
C LEU A 143 -34.06 10.97 60.44
N LYS A 144 -33.51 9.81 60.83
CA LYS A 144 -33.72 9.23 62.16
C LYS A 144 -33.25 10.17 63.27
N ILE A 145 -32.05 10.75 63.11
CA ILE A 145 -31.50 11.71 64.07
C ILE A 145 -32.39 12.95 64.16
N LEU A 146 -32.78 13.54 63.01
CA LEU A 146 -33.68 14.70 62.97
C LEU A 146 -35.01 14.44 63.68
N ASN A 147 -35.60 13.26 63.48
CA ASN A 147 -36.85 12.90 64.15
C ASN A 147 -36.69 12.78 65.66
N LYS A 148 -35.61 12.15 66.13
CA LYS A 148 -35.29 12.07 67.58
C LYS A 148 -35.10 13.46 68.18
N LEU A 149 -34.35 14.34 67.51
CA LEU A 149 -34.14 15.72 67.98
C LEU A 149 -35.46 16.51 68.05
N ARG A 150 -36.35 16.37 67.06
CA ARG A 150 -37.69 16.98 67.09
C ARG A 150 -38.55 16.47 68.25
N GLN A 151 -38.48 15.18 68.57
CA GLN A 151 -39.22 14.62 69.71
C GLN A 151 -38.71 15.23 71.03
N ILE A 152 -37.39 15.32 71.21
CA ILE A 152 -36.78 15.95 72.39
C ILE A 152 -37.18 17.43 72.51
N GLU A 153 -37.15 18.17 71.40
CA GLU A 153 -37.56 19.58 71.37
C GLU A 153 -39.02 19.77 71.82
N ARG A 154 -39.92 18.89 71.36
CA ARG A 154 -41.34 18.91 71.76
C ARG A 154 -41.51 18.57 73.24
N GLY A 155 -40.86 17.51 73.73
CA GLY A 155 -40.92 17.11 75.14
C GLY A 155 -40.50 18.22 76.11
N ARG A 156 -39.40 18.93 75.78
CA ARG A 156 -38.93 20.08 76.57
C ARG A 156 -39.88 21.28 76.56
N LYS A 157 -40.64 21.49 75.47
CA LYS A 157 -41.63 22.57 75.38
C LYS A 157 -42.86 22.27 76.26
N THR A 158 -43.26 21.01 76.39
CA THR A 158 -44.33 20.58 77.32
C THR A 158 -43.91 20.67 78.78
N GLU A 159 -42.72 20.18 79.15
CA GLU A 159 -42.18 20.26 80.52
C GLU A 159 -42.04 21.72 81.04
N ARG A 160 -41.69 22.66 80.16
CA ARG A 160 -41.66 24.09 80.52
C ARG A 160 -43.05 24.69 80.76
N ARG A 161 -44.11 24.18 80.12
CA ARG A 161 -45.48 24.67 80.33
C ARG A 161 -46.05 24.17 81.66
N ASP A 162 -45.80 22.92 82.02
CA ASP A 162 -46.32 22.32 83.25
C ASP A 162 -45.66 22.95 84.49
N THR A 163 -44.35 23.19 84.44
CA THR A 163 -43.62 23.90 85.52
C THR A 163 -44.01 25.37 85.65
N SER A 164 -44.47 26.02 84.57
CA SER A 164 -44.99 27.40 84.60
C SER A 164 -46.42 27.50 85.17
N ASN A 165 -47.23 26.44 85.03
CA ASN A 165 -48.59 26.39 85.56
C ASN A 165 -48.62 26.00 87.06
N GLU A 166 -47.67 25.19 87.53
CA GLU A 166 -47.56 24.85 88.96
C GLU A 166 -47.07 26.03 89.82
N THR A 167 -46.36 27.01 89.23
CA THR A 167 -45.91 28.21 89.96
C THR A 167 -46.98 29.30 90.12
N PHE A 168 -48.17 29.15 89.52
CA PHE A 168 -49.24 30.17 89.55
C PHE A 168 -50.40 29.83 90.51
N CYS A 169 -50.31 28.75 91.30
CA CYS A 169 -51.37 28.29 92.22
C CYS A 169 -51.06 28.51 93.72
N ILE A 170 -50.23 29.50 94.08
CA ILE A 170 -49.98 29.88 95.49
C ILE A 170 -50.47 31.31 95.73
#